data_AF-X1RMB9-F1
#
_entry.id   AF-X1RMB9-F1
#
_cell.length_a   1.000
_cell.length_b   1.000
_cell.length_c   1.000
_cell.angle_alpha   90.00
_cell.angle_beta   90.00
_cell.angle_gamma   90.00
#
_symmetry.space_group_name_H-M   'P 1'
#
loop_
_entity.id
_entity.type
_entity.pdbx_description
1 polymer ?
#
loop_
_entity_poly.entity_id
_entity_poly.type
_entity_poly.pdbx_seq_one_letter_code
_entity_poly.pdbx_strand_id
1 'polypeptide(L)'
;MAEGYLPDSFGQMAQMPQILNGFGIDTAIFSRGVGHEVTTTEFIWQAPDGSEVLTLYMPYGYGTGVNLPSEVNDCVRRIEGLVNKLSLMSTTNYLLLMNGTDHVGPQPNLSEIIKKVNEKLEGVVLMHSTLPVLMDKLKQGISRLPKFRGELRS
;
A
#
# COMPACT_ATOMS: atom_id res chain seq x y z
N MET A 1 15.43 -5.50 0.36
CA MET A 1 15.08 -4.78 1.60
C MET A 1 13.90 -5.50 2.23
N ALA A 2 13.76 -5.45 3.56
CA ALA A 2 12.65 -6.06 4.27
C ALA A 2 11.65 -4.95 4.67
N GLU A 3 10.36 -5.28 4.67
CA GLU A 3 9.28 -4.32 4.99
C GLU A 3 8.54 -4.78 6.24
N GLY A 4 8.14 -3.84 7.10
CA GLY A 4 7.30 -4.13 8.27
C GLY A 4 5.87 -4.44 7.82
N TYR A 5 5.47 -5.71 7.83
CA TYR A 5 4.18 -6.14 7.27
C TYR A 5 3.19 -6.54 8.37
N LEU A 6 2.20 -5.68 8.63
CA LEU A 6 1.16 -5.88 9.66
C LEU A 6 -0.24 -5.73 9.04
N PRO A 7 -0.58 -6.51 8.01
CA PRO A 7 -1.70 -6.23 7.12
C PRO A 7 -3.04 -6.22 7.86
N ASP A 8 -3.21 -7.04 8.90
CA ASP A 8 -4.49 -7.26 9.57
C ASP A 8 -4.41 -7.22 11.11
N SER A 9 -3.33 -6.66 11.67
CA SER A 9 -3.20 -6.51 13.13
C SER A 9 -4.30 -5.60 13.70
N PHE A 10 -4.96 -6.04 14.77
CA PHE A 10 -6.02 -5.27 15.44
C PHE A 10 -5.41 -4.18 16.33
N GLY A 11 -5.02 -3.09 15.67
CA GLY A 11 -4.25 -2.00 16.26
C GLY A 11 -2.75 -2.17 16.08
N GLN A 12 -2.05 -1.04 16.14
CA GLN A 12 -0.61 -0.92 15.98
C GLN A 12 -0.03 -0.24 17.23
N MET A 13 0.80 -0.97 17.96
CA MET A 13 1.43 -0.44 19.19
C MET A 13 2.37 0.72 18.86
N ALA A 14 2.40 1.74 19.74
CA ALA A 14 3.19 2.96 19.53
C ALA A 14 4.69 2.72 19.32
N GLN A 15 5.23 1.62 19.84
CA GLN A 15 6.66 1.28 19.77
C GLN A 15 7.07 0.56 18.48
N MET A 16 6.14 0.26 17.56
CA MET A 16 6.51 -0.48 16.35
C MET A 16 7.57 0.22 15.51
N PRO A 17 7.57 1.56 15.30
CA PRO A 17 8.67 2.22 14.59
C PRO A 17 10.04 1.97 15.24
N GLN A 18 10.12 2.00 16.58
CA GLN A 18 11.34 1.68 17.33
C GLN A 18 11.77 0.23 17.11
N ILE A 19 10.84 -0.71 17.18
CA ILE A 19 11.12 -2.14 17.01
C ILE A 19 11.60 -2.42 15.59
N LEU A 20 10.91 -1.91 14.56
CA LEU A 20 11.27 -2.08 13.15
C LEU A 20 12.68 -1.54 12.87
N ASN A 21 12.99 -0.33 13.36
CA ASN A 21 14.32 0.26 13.23
C ASN A 21 15.41 -0.60 13.88
N GLY A 22 15.11 -1.26 15.00
CA GLY A 22 16.02 -2.22 15.66
C GLY A 22 16.41 -3.42 14.79
N PHE A 23 15.62 -3.73 13.75
CA PHE A 23 15.91 -4.76 12.74
C PHE A 23 16.35 -4.17 11.39
N GLY A 24 16.64 -2.87 11.32
CA GLY A 24 17.02 -2.20 10.08
C GLY A 24 15.88 -2.06 9.07
N ILE A 25 14.62 -2.10 9.54
CA ILE A 25 13.42 -1.91 8.73
C ILE A 25 12.90 -0.49 8.99
N ASP A 26 12.83 0.33 7.95
CA ASP A 26 12.43 1.74 8.03
C ASP A 26 11.03 1.98 7.44
N THR A 27 10.25 0.93 7.24
CA THR A 27 8.92 0.95 6.62
C THR A 27 7.90 0.13 7.39
N ALA A 28 6.63 0.54 7.29
CA ALA A 28 5.49 -0.22 7.80
C ALA A 28 4.34 -0.23 6.78
N ILE A 29 3.63 -1.37 6.68
CA ILE A 29 2.52 -1.56 5.74
C ILE A 29 1.39 -2.27 6.47
N PHE A 30 0.22 -1.62 6.56
CA PHE A 30 -0.94 -2.16 7.29
C PHE A 30 -2.27 -1.59 6.80
N SER A 31 -3.39 -2.25 7.17
CA SER A 31 -4.75 -1.81 6.81
C SER A 31 -5.64 -1.38 7.98
N ARG A 32 -5.19 -1.59 9.23
CA ARG A 32 -6.00 -1.36 10.44
C ARG A 32 -5.30 -0.47 11.46
N GLY A 33 -6.08 0.06 12.41
CA GLY A 33 -5.62 0.96 13.46
C GLY A 33 -5.71 2.43 13.09
N VAL A 34 -5.93 2.75 11.82
CA VAL A 34 -5.85 4.11 11.30
C VAL A 34 -7.15 4.87 11.52
N GLY A 35 -7.08 5.97 12.28
CA GLY A 35 -8.20 6.85 12.55
C GLY A 35 -8.51 7.82 11.41
N HIS A 36 -9.63 8.55 11.54
CA HIS A 36 -10.12 9.51 10.54
C HIS A 36 -9.18 10.70 10.30
N GLU A 37 -8.24 10.95 11.22
CA GLU A 37 -7.21 11.98 11.09
C GLU A 37 -6.19 11.69 9.98
N VAL A 38 -6.06 10.42 9.56
CA VAL A 38 -5.17 10.02 8.48
C VAL A 38 -5.93 10.05 7.16
N THR A 39 -5.66 11.07 6.36
CA THR A 39 -6.33 11.30 5.07
C THR A 39 -5.50 10.83 3.87
N THR A 40 -4.30 10.30 4.10
CA THR A 40 -3.34 9.92 3.06
C THR A 40 -2.92 8.46 3.17
N THR A 41 -2.53 7.84 2.05
CA THR A 41 -2.00 6.47 2.05
C THR A 41 -0.56 6.40 2.52
N GLU A 42 0.22 7.47 2.41
CA GLU A 42 1.59 7.53 2.92
C GLU A 42 1.72 8.54 4.05
N PHE A 43 2.38 8.15 5.14
CA PHE A 43 2.69 9.05 6.25
C PHE A 43 3.92 8.61 7.02
N ILE A 44 4.48 9.50 7.84
CA ILE A 44 5.53 9.14 8.81
C ILE A 44 4.87 8.71 10.11
N TRP A 45 5.18 7.51 10.57
CA TRP A 45 4.77 7.03 11.87
C TRP A 45 5.92 7.13 12.87
N GLN A 46 5.72 7.90 13.94
CA GLN A 46 6.72 8.18 14.95
C GLN A 46 6.38 7.49 16.29
N ALA A 47 7.36 6.78 16.83
CA ALA A 47 7.29 6.20 18.17
C ALA A 47 7.57 7.25 19.27
N PRO A 48 7.21 6.96 20.54
CA PRO A 48 7.49 7.85 21.67
C PRO A 48 8.96 8.26 21.82
N ASP A 49 9.90 7.37 21.46
CA ASP A 49 11.35 7.59 21.52
C ASP A 49 11.89 8.46 20.36
N GLY A 50 11.05 8.80 19.39
CA GLY A 50 11.42 9.57 18.20
C GLY A 50 11.83 8.72 17.00
N SER A 51 11.85 7.38 17.12
CA SER A 51 12.04 6.50 15.97
C SER A 51 10.91 6.69 14.96
N GLU A 52 11.25 6.73 13.67
CA GLU A 52 10.31 6.98 12.57
C GLU A 52 10.42 5.88 11.52
N VAL A 53 9.27 5.54 10.91
CA VAL A 53 9.18 4.69 9.73
C VAL A 53 8.27 5.33 8.69
N LEU A 54 8.55 5.08 7.41
CA LEU A 54 7.64 5.39 6.32
C LEU A 54 6.52 4.37 6.29
N THR A 55 5.29 4.83 6.46
CA THR A 55 4.11 3.97 6.48
C THR A 55 3.35 4.05 5.17
N LEU A 56 2.96 2.89 4.65
CA LEU A 56 1.96 2.74 3.59
C LEU A 56 0.68 2.10 4.15
N TYR A 57 -0.38 2.89 4.21
CA TYR A 57 -1.70 2.49 4.65
C TYR A 57 -2.56 1.97 3.49
N MET A 58 -3.24 0.84 3.73
CA MET A 58 -4.18 0.22 2.81
C MET A 58 -5.63 0.51 3.22
N PRO A 59 -6.23 1.66 2.83
CA PRO A 59 -7.55 2.09 3.30
C PRO A 59 -8.71 1.19 2.88
N TYR A 60 -8.50 0.39 1.83
CA TYR A 60 -9.50 -0.53 1.30
C TYR A 60 -9.09 -1.99 1.52
N GLY A 61 -8.25 -2.24 2.55
CA GLY A 61 -7.72 -3.56 2.87
C GLY A 61 -6.61 -4.02 1.94
N TYR A 62 -6.04 -5.18 2.25
CA TYR A 62 -4.96 -5.81 1.49
C TYR A 62 -5.46 -6.71 0.36
N GLY A 63 -6.71 -6.54 -0.08
CA GLY A 63 -7.36 -7.33 -1.13
C GLY A 63 -7.78 -6.55 -2.37
N THR A 64 -7.36 -5.28 -2.51
CA THR A 64 -7.85 -4.39 -3.58
C THR A 64 -7.65 -4.96 -4.99
N GLY A 65 -6.54 -5.65 -5.22
CA GLY A 65 -6.18 -6.26 -6.51
C GLY A 65 -6.52 -7.75 -6.62
N VAL A 66 -7.21 -8.38 -5.66
CA VAL A 66 -7.46 -9.83 -5.69
C VAL A 66 -8.38 -10.25 -6.85
N ASN A 67 -8.10 -11.38 -7.50
CA ASN A 67 -8.93 -11.95 -8.57
C ASN A 67 -9.26 -10.92 -9.65
N LEU A 68 -8.24 -10.33 -10.30
CA LEU A 68 -8.46 -9.40 -11.40
C LEU A 68 -9.28 -10.10 -12.51
N PRO A 69 -10.30 -9.44 -13.10
CA PRO A 69 -11.10 -10.04 -14.15
C PRO A 69 -10.25 -10.49 -15.34
N SER A 70 -10.56 -11.67 -15.89
CA SER A 70 -9.93 -12.15 -17.14
C SER A 70 -10.42 -11.37 -18.36
N GLU A 71 -11.66 -10.85 -18.32
CA GLU A 71 -12.20 -9.98 -19.36
C GLU A 71 -11.56 -8.60 -19.29
N VAL A 72 -10.87 -8.21 -20.37
CA VAL A 72 -9.99 -7.03 -20.38
C VAL A 72 -10.75 -5.75 -20.04
N ASN A 73 -11.93 -5.54 -20.64
CA ASN A 73 -12.72 -4.32 -20.41
C ASN A 73 -13.23 -4.25 -18.96
N ASP A 74 -13.51 -5.39 -18.33
CA ASP A 74 -13.96 -5.43 -16.95
C ASP A 74 -12.81 -5.15 -15.99
N CYS A 75 -11.62 -5.67 -16.30
CA CYS A 75 -10.40 -5.38 -15.55
C CYS A 75 -10.02 -3.90 -15.68
N VAL A 76 -10.07 -3.30 -16.88
CA VAL A 76 -9.83 -1.87 -17.09
C VAL A 76 -10.74 -1.03 -16.19
N ARG A 77 -12.07 -1.26 -16.23
CA ARG A 77 -13.03 -0.53 -15.38
C ARG A 77 -12.73 -0.70 -13.89
N ARG A 78 -12.30 -1.89 -13.46
CA ARG A 78 -11.91 -2.14 -12.06
C ARG A 78 -10.66 -1.35 -11.68
N ILE A 79 -9.64 -1.35 -12.52
CA ILE A 79 -8.38 -0.63 -12.28
C ILE A 79 -8.63 0.87 -12.24
N GLU A 80 -9.36 1.44 -13.20
CA GLU A 80 -9.72 2.87 -13.21
C GLU A 80 -10.49 3.27 -11.94
N GLY A 81 -11.43 2.43 -11.50
CA GLY A 81 -12.16 2.65 -10.25
C GLY A 81 -11.26 2.64 -9.00
N LEU A 82 -10.24 1.78 -8.97
CA LEU A 82 -9.24 1.75 -7.88
C LEU A 82 -8.31 2.96 -7.95
N VAL A 83 -7.86 3.34 -9.14
CA VAL A 83 -7.04 4.55 -9.37
C VAL A 83 -7.78 5.77 -8.86
N ASN A 84 -9.03 5.98 -9.29
CA ASN A 84 -9.83 7.14 -8.89
C ASN A 84 -10.03 7.27 -7.37
N LYS A 85 -10.08 6.14 -6.65
CA LYS A 85 -10.20 6.15 -5.18
C LYS A 85 -8.87 6.41 -4.50
N LEU A 86 -7.84 5.67 -4.88
CA LEU A 86 -6.53 5.72 -4.23
C LEU A 86 -5.79 7.03 -4.54
N SER A 87 -5.95 7.60 -5.74
CA SER A 87 -5.31 8.87 -6.11
C SER A 87 -5.79 10.06 -5.30
N LEU A 88 -6.97 9.98 -4.67
CA LEU A 88 -7.48 11.03 -3.77
C LEU A 88 -6.77 11.05 -2.42
N MET A 89 -6.10 9.95 -2.05
CA MET A 89 -5.40 9.78 -0.78
C MET A 89 -3.89 9.65 -0.96
N SER A 90 -3.42 9.28 -2.15
CA SER A 90 -1.99 9.13 -2.44
C SER A 90 -1.27 10.47 -2.47
N THR A 91 -0.10 10.49 -1.84
CA THR A 91 0.85 11.61 -1.86
C THR A 91 1.83 11.51 -3.03
N THR A 92 1.80 10.39 -3.76
CA THR A 92 2.67 10.13 -4.91
C THR A 92 1.89 9.61 -6.13
N ASN A 93 2.57 9.42 -7.27
CA ASN A 93 1.99 8.78 -8.45
C ASN A 93 2.03 7.24 -8.41
N TYR A 94 2.45 6.63 -7.30
CA TYR A 94 2.55 5.18 -7.15
C TYR A 94 1.42 4.67 -6.24
N LEU A 95 0.58 3.78 -6.77
CA LEU A 95 -0.56 3.21 -6.06
C LEU A 95 -0.34 1.71 -5.80
N LEU A 96 -0.74 1.23 -4.61
CA LEU A 96 -0.65 -0.18 -4.26
C LEU A 96 -1.96 -0.92 -4.55
N LEU A 97 -1.85 -2.01 -5.33
CA LEU A 97 -2.92 -2.99 -5.50
C LEU A 97 -2.39 -4.37 -5.08
N MET A 98 -2.96 -4.93 -4.03
CA MET A 98 -2.56 -6.25 -3.53
C MET A 98 -3.34 -7.36 -4.25
N ASN A 99 -2.66 -8.14 -5.10
CA ASN A 99 -3.26 -9.30 -5.78
C ASN A 99 -3.20 -10.54 -4.88
N GLY A 100 -4.04 -10.55 -3.85
CA GLY A 100 -4.12 -11.62 -2.87
C GLY A 100 -5.04 -11.21 -1.73
N THR A 101 -5.47 -12.17 -0.92
CA THR A 101 -6.20 -11.97 0.34
C THR A 101 -6.16 -13.30 1.11
N ASP A 102 -6.87 -13.38 2.24
CA ASP A 102 -7.02 -14.60 3.03
C ASP A 102 -7.25 -15.87 2.18
N HIS A 103 -6.31 -16.80 2.29
CA HIS A 103 -6.39 -18.15 1.72
C HIS A 103 -6.66 -18.23 0.20
N VAL A 104 -6.34 -17.17 -0.56
CA VAL A 104 -6.45 -17.18 -2.02
C VAL A 104 -5.15 -17.68 -2.67
N GLY A 105 -5.27 -18.62 -3.61
CA GLY A 105 -4.14 -19.07 -4.42
C GLY A 105 -3.64 -17.99 -5.39
N PRO A 106 -2.37 -18.06 -5.84
CA PRO A 106 -1.84 -17.10 -6.79
C PRO A 106 -2.65 -17.10 -8.10
N GLN A 107 -2.90 -15.92 -8.67
CA GLN A 107 -3.65 -15.78 -9.92
C GLN A 107 -2.77 -16.17 -11.13
N PRO A 108 -2.99 -17.33 -11.78
CA PRO A 108 -2.02 -17.89 -12.73
C PRO A 108 -1.82 -17.04 -14.00
N ASN A 109 -2.87 -16.32 -14.43
CA ASN A 109 -2.87 -15.50 -15.64
C ASN A 109 -2.60 -14.01 -15.38
N LEU A 110 -2.10 -13.64 -14.18
CA LEU A 110 -1.91 -12.25 -13.78
C LEU A 110 -1.05 -11.44 -14.77
N SER A 111 0.11 -11.98 -15.18
CA SER A 111 1.02 -11.28 -16.11
C SER A 111 0.39 -11.04 -17.49
N GLU A 112 -0.43 -11.99 -17.97
CA GLU A 112 -1.15 -11.84 -19.24
C GLU A 112 -2.25 -10.78 -19.13
N ILE A 113 -3.01 -10.78 -18.03
CA ILE A 113 -4.03 -9.75 -17.76
C ILE A 113 -3.37 -8.37 -17.73
N ILE A 114 -2.28 -8.20 -16.98
CA ILE A 114 -1.56 -6.92 -16.87
C ILE A 114 -1.13 -6.42 -18.25
N LYS A 115 -0.58 -7.30 -19.09
CA LYS A 115 -0.17 -6.94 -20.46
C LYS A 115 -1.37 -6.43 -21.28
N LYS A 116 -2.46 -7.20 -21.36
CA LYS A 116 -3.65 -6.85 -22.15
C LYS A 116 -4.35 -5.59 -21.63
N VAL A 117 -4.36 -5.39 -20.31
CA VAL A 117 -4.98 -4.21 -19.68
C VAL A 117 -4.15 -2.96 -19.98
N ASN A 118 -2.83 -3.03 -19.93
CA ASN A 118 -1.95 -1.91 -20.28
C ASN A 118 -2.05 -1.47 -21.75
N GLU A 119 -2.52 -2.33 -22.66
CA GLU A 119 -2.82 -1.93 -24.05
C GLU A 119 -4.03 -0.99 -24.15
N LYS A 120 -4.85 -0.90 -23.10
CA LYS A 120 -6.08 -0.10 -23.05
C LYS A 120 -6.10 1.00 -21.98
N LEU A 121 -5.27 0.89 -20.94
CA LEU A 121 -5.18 1.92 -19.91
C LEU A 121 -4.55 3.18 -20.49
N GLU A 122 -5.16 4.33 -20.19
CA GLU A 122 -4.63 5.65 -20.51
C GLU A 122 -4.20 6.37 -19.22
N GLY A 123 -3.06 7.07 -19.25
CA GLY A 123 -2.56 7.86 -18.12
C GLY A 123 -2.04 7.07 -16.91
N VAL A 124 -2.17 5.74 -16.89
CA VAL A 124 -1.70 4.84 -15.82
C VAL A 124 -1.03 3.62 -16.42
N VAL A 125 -0.01 3.10 -15.72
CA VAL A 125 0.64 1.83 -16.06
C VAL A 125 0.47 0.86 -14.91
N LEU A 126 -0.16 -0.29 -15.16
CA LEU A 126 -0.26 -1.37 -14.21
C LEU A 126 1.03 -2.21 -14.24
N MET A 127 1.69 -2.34 -13.10
CA MET A 127 2.97 -3.05 -12.98
C MET A 127 2.87 -4.22 -12.01
N HIS A 128 3.27 -5.41 -12.45
CA HIS A 128 3.53 -6.52 -11.53
C HIS A 128 4.84 -6.21 -10.78
N SER A 129 4.75 -6.00 -9.47
CA SER A 129 5.87 -5.53 -8.67
C SER A 129 5.89 -6.18 -7.28
N THR A 130 6.80 -5.72 -6.43
CA THR A 130 6.94 -6.16 -5.04
C THR A 130 6.87 -4.97 -4.09
N LEU A 131 6.56 -5.22 -2.81
CA LEU A 131 6.51 -4.16 -1.80
C LEU A 131 7.84 -3.40 -1.68
N PRO A 132 9.03 -4.04 -1.63
CA PRO A 132 10.30 -3.30 -1.59
C PRO A 132 10.49 -2.33 -2.77
N VAL A 133 10.15 -2.77 -3.99
CA VAL A 133 10.25 -1.91 -5.18
C VAL A 133 9.30 -0.71 -5.06
N LEU A 134 8.07 -0.91 -4.58
CA LEU A 134 7.15 0.18 -4.36
C LEU A 134 7.65 1.14 -3.28
N MET A 135 8.10 0.63 -2.14
CA MET A 135 8.58 1.48 -1.03
C MET A 135 9.80 2.32 -1.44
N ASP A 136 10.73 1.76 -2.23
CA ASP A 136 11.85 2.52 -2.79
C ASP A 136 11.37 3.65 -3.72
N LYS A 137 10.33 3.40 -4.53
CA LYS A 137 9.73 4.43 -5.40
C LYS A 137 9.02 5.51 -4.60
N LEU A 138 8.32 5.15 -3.53
CA LEU A 138 7.70 6.11 -2.63
C LEU A 138 8.77 7.00 -1.98
N LYS A 139 9.83 6.42 -1.40
CA LYS A 139 10.94 7.17 -0.79
C LYS A 139 11.56 8.22 -1.73
N GLN A 140 11.65 7.92 -3.03
CA GLN A 140 12.17 8.84 -4.04
C GLN A 140 11.20 9.94 -4.45
N GLY A 141 9.89 9.68 -4.38
CA GLY A 141 8.83 10.61 -4.82
C GLY A 141 8.30 11.53 -3.73
N ILE A 142 8.62 11.26 -2.46
CA ILE A 142 8.10 12.00 -1.31
C ILE A 142 8.92 13.28 -1.06
N SER A 143 8.23 14.41 -0.90
CA SER A 143 8.82 15.67 -0.45
C SER A 143 8.44 16.02 1.00
N ARG A 144 7.16 15.89 1.36
CA ARG A 144 6.65 16.15 2.71
C ARG A 144 5.43 15.28 3.01
N LEU A 145 5.48 14.55 4.12
CA LEU A 145 4.37 13.71 4.59
C LEU A 145 3.80 14.22 5.92
N PRO A 146 2.51 13.97 6.19
CA PRO A 146 1.98 14.12 7.54
C PRO A 146 2.69 13.14 8.49
N LYS A 147 2.78 13.54 9.76
CA LYS A 147 3.42 12.75 10.81
C LYS A 147 2.39 12.43 11.88
N PHE A 148 2.26 11.15 12.19
CA PHE A 148 1.38 10.66 13.25
C PHE A 148 2.23 9.99 14.33
N ARG A 149 1.92 10.26 15.59
CA ARG A 149 2.70 9.80 16.74
C ARG A 149 1.85 8.91 17.64
N GLY A 150 2.45 7.83 18.12
CA GLY A 150 1.84 6.96 19.13
C GLY A 150 1.05 5.79 18.54
N GLU A 151 0.05 5.31 19.29
CA GLU A 151 -0.73 4.12 18.93
C GLU A 151 -1.74 4.42 17.81
N LEU A 152 -1.97 3.43 16.95
CA LEU A 152 -3.02 3.44 15.94
C LEU A 152 -4.01 2.34 16.28
N ARG A 153 -5.20 2.67 16.78
CA ARG A 153 -6.11 1.72 17.46
C ARG A 153 -7.58 1.81 17.03
N SER A 154 -7.84 2.40 15.86
CA SER A 154 -9.17 2.46 15.25
C SER A 154 -9.57 1.19 14.51
#